data_AF-A0AB74J7H3-F1
#
_entry.id   AF-A0AB74J7H3-F1
#
_cell.length_a   1.000
_cell.length_b   1.000
_cell.length_c   1.000
_cell.angle_alpha   90.00
_cell.angle_beta   90.00
_cell.angle_gamma   90.00
#
_symmetry.space_group_name_H-M   'P 1'
#
loop_
_entity.id
_entity.type
_entity.pdbx_description
1 polymer ?
#
loop_
_entity_poly.entity_id
_entity_poly.type
_entity_poly.pdbx_seq_one_letter_code
_entity_poly.pdbx_strand_id
1 'polypeptide(L)'
;MKVLLTGGSGFVAQHCLRLLLKHGHDVVTTVRSAEKGQQLLSANPGLPTTKLSYVIVKDIAEPNAFDKAIISSPPFAAVLHTASPFHYAATDFENDMLKPAVNGTLNILNAIKAHAPEIKKVVVTSSFAAIINMQSPPEVYDESMWNPVSWEQAQTNGAMAYVGSKKFAEKAAWDFMAVEKPGFALATINPVLVFGPIMEGSLTSLNAVNTSNVVFRDMIQGRMKDGITNGSFSWVDVRDVAAMHVAALEKSEADGQRFIAAAGRYSNSEIASIIKKHFPSLQDKLPEHIELESSKAGYGIDNSSAEKLLGVKFRDLAHAVVDTVDSLLKVEA
;
A
#
# COMPACT_ATOMS: atom_id res chain seq x y z
N MET A 1 -13.47 -14.47 9.86
CA MET A 1 -12.44 -14.67 10.91
C MET A 1 -12.16 -13.35 11.63
N LYS A 2 -11.44 -13.35 12.75
CA LYS A 2 -11.01 -12.11 13.41
C LYS A 2 -9.61 -11.72 12.93
N VAL A 3 -9.45 -10.50 12.43
CA VAL A 3 -8.25 -10.02 11.75
C VAL A 3 -7.70 -8.78 12.45
N LEU A 4 -6.39 -8.75 12.70
CA LEU A 4 -5.69 -7.52 13.06
C LEU A 4 -5.21 -6.82 11.79
N LEU A 5 -5.71 -5.63 11.50
CA LEU A 5 -5.27 -4.77 10.40
C LEU A 5 -4.44 -3.61 10.96
N THR A 6 -3.11 -3.61 10.76
CA THR A 6 -2.30 -2.50 11.28
C THR A 6 -2.41 -1.27 10.40
N GLY A 7 -2.49 -0.07 11.00
CA GLY A 7 -2.46 1.20 10.29
C GLY A 7 -3.75 1.52 9.54
N GLY A 8 -4.91 1.22 10.12
CA GLY A 8 -6.23 1.30 9.45
C GLY A 8 -6.62 2.68 8.93
N SER A 9 -5.92 3.74 9.31
CA SER A 9 -6.11 5.08 8.75
C SER A 9 -5.38 5.31 7.41
N GLY A 10 -4.57 4.35 6.94
CA GLY A 10 -3.81 4.47 5.70
C GLY A 10 -4.66 4.25 4.45
N PHE A 11 -4.22 4.81 3.31
CA PHE A 11 -4.94 4.74 2.03
C PHE A 11 -5.31 3.30 1.63
N VAL A 12 -4.32 2.41 1.49
CA VAL A 12 -4.57 0.99 1.18
C VAL A 12 -5.33 0.30 2.31
N ALA A 13 -4.98 0.60 3.56
CA ALA A 13 -5.55 -0.04 4.74
C ALA A 13 -7.07 0.17 4.85
N GLN A 14 -7.58 1.35 4.50
CA GLN A 14 -9.02 1.62 4.52
C GLN A 14 -9.79 0.79 3.49
N HIS A 15 -9.22 0.57 2.31
CA HIS A 15 -9.81 -0.32 1.31
C HIS A 15 -9.76 -1.79 1.76
N CYS A 16 -8.66 -2.23 2.38
CA CYS A 16 -8.57 -3.55 3.02
C CYS A 16 -9.65 -3.69 4.10
N LEU A 17 -9.78 -2.70 5.00
CA LEU A 17 -10.79 -2.71 6.08
C LEU A 17 -12.20 -2.92 5.53
N ARG A 18 -12.60 -2.12 4.54
CA ARG A 18 -13.92 -2.22 3.91
C ARG A 18 -14.15 -3.60 3.31
N LEU A 19 -13.13 -4.17 2.64
CA LEU A 19 -13.26 -5.46 2.00
C LEU A 19 -13.30 -6.62 3.00
N LEU A 20 -12.47 -6.58 4.05
CA LEU A 20 -12.50 -7.54 5.17
C LEU A 20 -13.89 -7.57 5.82
N LEU A 21 -14.47 -6.40 6.12
CA LEU A 21 -15.82 -6.28 6.70
C LEU A 21 -16.89 -6.82 5.74
N LYS A 22 -16.77 -6.53 4.44
CA LYS A 22 -17.68 -7.07 3.41
C LYS A 22 -17.61 -8.59 3.31
N HIS A 23 -16.43 -9.19 3.52
CA HIS A 23 -16.24 -10.64 3.59
C HIS A 23 -16.66 -11.24 4.95
N GLY A 24 -17.32 -10.44 5.80
CA GLY A 24 -17.90 -10.89 7.07
C GLY A 24 -16.88 -11.07 8.19
N HIS A 25 -15.64 -10.61 8.01
CA HIS A 25 -14.62 -10.66 9.05
C HIS A 25 -14.86 -9.64 10.15
N ASP A 26 -14.35 -9.95 11.34
CA ASP A 26 -14.29 -9.02 12.47
C ASP A 26 -12.90 -8.38 12.44
N VAL A 27 -12.81 -7.06 12.50
CA VAL A 27 -11.54 -6.34 12.32
C VAL A 27 -11.21 -5.53 13.56
N VAL A 28 -10.01 -5.74 14.09
CA VAL A 28 -9.37 -4.80 15.01
C VAL A 28 -8.29 -4.09 14.23
N THR A 29 -8.24 -2.76 14.31
CA THR A 29 -7.21 -2.00 13.61
C THR A 29 -6.27 -1.23 14.54
N THR A 30 -5.00 -1.11 14.17
CA THR A 30 -4.08 -0.23 14.89
C THR A 30 -4.13 1.18 14.35
N VAL A 31 -4.15 2.17 15.25
CA VAL A 31 -4.09 3.60 14.94
C VAL A 31 -3.08 4.31 15.85
N ARG A 32 -2.56 5.46 15.40
CA ARG A 32 -1.56 6.22 16.18
C ARG A 32 -2.15 7.02 17.35
N SER A 33 -3.44 7.35 17.29
CA SER A 33 -4.12 8.15 18.32
C SER A 33 -5.58 7.75 18.47
N ALA A 34 -6.16 8.08 19.64
CA ALA A 34 -7.59 7.89 19.89
C ALA A 34 -8.46 8.66 18.88
N GLU A 35 -8.05 9.88 18.52
CA GLU A 35 -8.73 10.70 17.51
C GLU A 35 -8.85 9.96 16.16
N LYS A 36 -7.76 9.36 15.68
CA LYS A 36 -7.77 8.56 14.44
C LYS A 36 -8.65 7.32 14.56
N GLY A 37 -8.69 6.69 15.74
CA GLY A 37 -9.60 5.59 16.02
C GLY A 37 -11.07 6.02 15.95
N GLN A 38 -11.42 7.15 16.58
CA GLN A 38 -12.79 7.68 16.56
C GLN A 38 -13.22 8.14 15.16
N GLN A 39 -12.33 8.76 14.39
CA GLN A 39 -12.57 9.09 12.98
C GLN A 39 -12.90 7.82 12.17
N LEU A 40 -12.13 6.75 12.37
CA LEU A 40 -12.35 5.46 11.69
C LEU A 40 -13.69 4.82 12.04
N LEU A 41 -14.10 4.86 13.31
CA LEU A 41 -15.42 4.34 13.73
C LEU A 41 -16.56 5.19 13.18
N SER A 42 -16.40 6.53 13.18
CA SER A 42 -17.41 7.47 12.68
C SER A 42 -17.64 7.30 11.17
N ALA A 43 -16.60 6.95 10.41
CA ALA A 43 -16.70 6.64 8.99
C ALA A 43 -17.39 5.29 8.70
N ASN A 44 -17.66 4.48 9.71
CA ASN A 44 -18.33 3.18 9.59
C ASN A 44 -19.51 3.07 10.57
N PRO A 45 -20.52 3.97 10.45
CA PRO A 45 -21.61 4.04 11.40
C PRO A 45 -22.45 2.76 11.39
N GLY A 46 -22.96 2.37 12.56
CA GLY A 46 -23.86 1.21 12.71
C GLY A 46 -23.16 -0.15 12.82
N LEU A 47 -21.83 -0.21 12.71
CA LEU A 47 -21.09 -1.44 13.02
C LEU A 47 -20.94 -1.61 14.54
N PRO A 48 -21.26 -2.79 15.10
CA PRO A 48 -20.97 -3.06 16.50
C PRO A 48 -19.46 -3.15 16.74
N THR A 49 -19.02 -2.88 17.96
CA THR A 49 -17.59 -2.94 18.36
C THR A 49 -16.98 -4.34 18.21
N THR A 50 -17.83 -5.37 18.18
CA THR A 50 -17.44 -6.75 17.87
C THR A 50 -17.04 -6.96 16.41
N LYS A 51 -17.57 -6.13 15.49
CA LYS A 51 -17.22 -6.16 14.05
C LYS A 51 -16.06 -5.24 13.73
N LEU A 52 -16.00 -4.07 14.36
CA LEU A 52 -14.94 -3.10 14.13
C LEU A 52 -14.54 -2.43 15.44
N SER A 53 -13.26 -2.53 15.79
CA SER A 53 -12.67 -1.78 16.91
C SER A 53 -11.24 -1.37 16.58
N TYR A 54 -10.62 -0.57 17.45
CA TYR A 54 -9.24 -0.16 17.29
C TYR A 54 -8.43 -0.32 18.57
N VAL A 55 -7.12 -0.42 18.40
CA VAL A 55 -6.12 -0.36 19.48
C VAL A 55 -5.06 0.67 19.11
N ILE A 56 -4.45 1.30 20.11
CA ILE A 56 -3.47 2.35 19.88
C ILE A 56 -2.07 1.72 19.81
N VAL A 57 -1.41 1.92 18.67
CA VAL A 57 0.03 1.66 18.48
C VAL A 57 0.62 2.95 17.95
N LYS A 58 1.28 3.71 18.84
CA LYS A 58 1.76 5.08 18.55
C LYS A 58 2.89 5.05 17.52
N ASP A 59 3.86 4.20 17.76
CA ASP A 59 5.00 3.94 16.89
C ASP A 59 5.18 2.43 16.78
N ILE A 60 5.34 1.97 15.54
CA ILE A 60 5.50 0.54 15.23
C ILE A 60 6.97 0.11 15.32
N ALA A 61 7.91 1.06 15.24
CA ALA A 61 9.34 0.80 15.32
C ALA A 61 9.83 0.59 16.76
N GLU A 62 9.06 1.05 17.75
CA GLU A 62 9.35 0.86 19.17
C GLU A 62 9.32 -0.63 19.54
N PRO A 63 10.28 -1.11 20.37
CA PRO A 63 10.24 -2.45 20.91
C PRO A 63 8.89 -2.75 21.56
N ASN A 64 8.36 -3.96 21.35
CA ASN A 64 7.13 -4.43 21.99
C ASN A 64 5.88 -3.62 21.60
N ALA A 65 5.93 -2.83 20.52
CA ALA A 65 4.83 -1.98 20.05
C ALA A 65 3.51 -2.74 19.84
N PHE A 66 3.58 -4.03 19.52
CA PHE A 66 2.43 -4.87 19.20
C PHE A 66 2.04 -5.88 20.29
N ASP A 67 2.81 -6.02 21.38
CA ASP A 67 2.60 -7.06 22.40
C ASP A 67 1.18 -7.05 22.97
N LYS A 68 0.65 -5.85 23.22
CA LYS A 68 -0.75 -5.69 23.67
C LYS A 68 -1.75 -5.76 22.52
N ALA A 69 -1.38 -5.22 21.35
CA ALA A 69 -2.27 -5.12 20.19
C ALA A 69 -2.58 -6.48 19.57
N ILE A 70 -1.71 -7.47 19.75
CA ILE A 70 -1.87 -8.83 19.21
C ILE A 70 -2.71 -9.75 20.10
N ILE A 71 -2.95 -9.36 21.36
CA ILE A 71 -3.76 -10.13 22.30
C ILE A 71 -5.23 -9.81 22.09
N SER A 72 -6.06 -10.84 21.90
CA SER A 72 -7.49 -10.67 21.68
C SER A 72 -8.32 -11.85 22.15
N SER A 73 -9.57 -11.58 22.53
CA SER A 73 -10.58 -12.61 22.81
C SER A 73 -11.84 -12.35 21.96
N PRO A 74 -12.26 -13.27 21.06
CA PRO A 74 -11.49 -14.44 20.62
C PRO A 74 -10.16 -14.04 19.98
N PRO A 75 -9.18 -14.96 19.86
CA PRO A 75 -7.87 -14.67 19.28
C PRO A 75 -7.97 -14.27 17.81
N PHE A 76 -6.96 -13.55 17.33
CA PHE A 76 -6.84 -13.27 15.89
C PHE A 76 -6.48 -14.55 15.14
N ALA A 77 -7.10 -14.75 13.99
CA ALA A 77 -6.73 -15.84 13.08
C ALA A 77 -5.63 -15.40 12.09
N ALA A 78 -5.61 -14.11 11.75
CA ALA A 78 -4.71 -13.55 10.76
C ALA A 78 -4.36 -12.08 11.03
N VAL A 79 -3.25 -11.64 10.45
CA VAL A 79 -2.75 -10.27 10.50
C VAL A 79 -2.56 -9.72 9.09
N LEU A 80 -3.07 -8.52 8.86
CA LEU A 80 -2.77 -7.69 7.70
C LEU A 80 -1.88 -6.53 8.13
N HIS A 81 -0.57 -6.66 7.90
CA HIS A 81 0.41 -5.66 8.27
C HIS A 81 0.62 -4.66 7.14
N THR A 82 -0.17 -3.59 7.15
CA THR A 82 -0.09 -2.51 6.13
C THR A 82 0.63 -1.25 6.64
N ALA A 83 0.94 -1.20 7.94
CA ALA A 83 1.61 -0.05 8.55
C ALA A 83 3.10 -0.07 8.20
N SER A 84 3.60 1.08 7.74
CA SER A 84 5.02 1.26 7.47
C SER A 84 5.41 2.68 7.91
N PRO A 85 6.51 2.86 8.64
CA PRO A 85 6.97 4.19 9.00
C PRO A 85 7.47 4.85 7.72
N PHE A 86 6.88 5.98 7.38
CA PHE A 86 7.26 6.72 6.19
C PHE A 86 7.32 8.22 6.54
N HIS A 87 8.53 8.78 6.52
CA HIS A 87 8.82 10.17 6.84
C HIS A 87 9.57 10.82 5.66
N TYR A 88 8.90 11.68 4.88
CA TYR A 88 9.52 12.36 3.72
C TYR A 88 10.60 13.38 4.10
N ALA A 89 10.57 13.88 5.34
CA ALA A 89 11.46 14.94 5.83
C ALA A 89 12.66 14.40 6.63
N ALA A 90 12.94 13.10 6.55
CA ALA A 90 14.09 12.50 7.22
C ALA A 90 15.40 13.05 6.64
N THR A 91 16.32 13.43 7.53
CA THR A 91 17.70 13.75 7.18
C THR A 91 18.67 12.65 7.57
N ASP A 92 18.31 11.87 8.61
CA ASP A 92 19.02 10.65 8.98
C ASP A 92 18.26 9.44 8.41
N PHE A 93 18.56 9.10 7.15
CA PHE A 93 17.86 8.02 6.45
C PHE A 93 17.97 6.67 7.15
N GLU A 94 19.08 6.41 7.85
CA GLU A 94 19.25 5.15 8.56
C GLU A 94 18.31 5.06 9.76
N ASN A 95 18.33 6.06 10.63
CA ASN A 95 17.60 6.02 11.89
C ASN A 95 16.13 6.44 11.76
N ASP A 96 15.76 7.23 10.75
CA ASP A 96 14.39 7.73 10.58
C ASP A 96 13.57 6.97 9.51
N MET A 97 14.23 6.18 8.65
CA MET A 97 13.56 5.42 7.58
C MET A 97 13.94 3.93 7.54
N LEU A 98 15.23 3.59 7.44
CA LEU A 98 15.65 2.20 7.22
C LEU A 98 15.41 1.32 8.45
N LYS A 99 16.01 1.67 9.60
CA LYS A 99 15.83 0.91 10.85
C LYS A 99 14.36 0.86 11.29
N PRO A 100 13.59 1.97 11.27
CA PRO A 100 12.18 1.92 11.63
C PRO A 100 11.36 0.97 10.75
N ALA A 101 11.63 0.89 9.44
CA ALA A 101 10.90 0.00 8.56
C ALA A 101 11.20 -1.48 8.85
N VAL A 102 12.46 -1.82 9.09
CA VAL A 102 12.87 -3.17 9.50
C VAL A 102 12.28 -3.53 10.87
N ASN A 103 12.44 -2.64 11.86
CA ASN A 103 11.94 -2.85 13.22
C ASN A 103 10.43 -2.94 13.25
N GLY A 104 9.71 -2.10 12.52
CA GLY A 104 8.25 -2.14 12.44
C GLY A 104 7.72 -3.51 12.02
N THR A 105 8.35 -4.12 11.01
CA THR A 105 8.01 -5.46 10.53
C THR A 105 8.43 -6.54 11.53
N LEU A 106 9.66 -6.49 12.06
CA LEU A 106 10.13 -7.49 13.01
C LEU A 106 9.37 -7.46 14.33
N ASN A 107 8.97 -6.29 14.82
CA ASN A 107 8.25 -6.13 16.07
C ASN A 107 6.90 -6.85 16.04
N ILE A 108 6.14 -6.75 14.94
CA ILE A 108 4.87 -7.46 14.83
C ILE A 108 5.06 -8.97 14.69
N LEU A 109 6.06 -9.42 13.93
CA LEU A 109 6.34 -10.86 13.76
C LEU A 109 6.80 -11.50 15.09
N ASN A 110 7.67 -10.81 15.83
CA ASN A 110 8.08 -11.22 17.17
C ASN A 110 6.92 -11.26 18.15
N ALA A 111 6.06 -10.22 18.16
CA ALA A 111 4.89 -10.18 19.04
C ALA A 111 3.92 -11.35 18.74
N ILE A 112 3.68 -11.67 17.47
CA ILE A 112 2.86 -12.82 17.09
C ILE A 112 3.47 -14.11 17.63
N LYS A 113 4.76 -14.34 17.37
CA LYS A 113 5.46 -15.55 17.81
C LYS A 113 5.41 -15.70 19.34
N ALA A 114 5.57 -14.62 20.08
CA ALA A 114 5.63 -14.63 21.53
C ALA A 114 4.26 -14.74 22.21
N HIS A 115 3.22 -14.11 21.64
CA HIS A 115 1.97 -13.84 22.36
C HIS A 115 0.68 -14.31 21.67
N ALA A 116 0.74 -14.75 20.41
CA ALA A 116 -0.44 -15.12 19.64
C ALA A 116 -0.20 -16.31 18.69
N PRO A 117 0.14 -17.51 19.21
CA PRO A 117 0.39 -18.72 18.42
C PRO A 117 -0.83 -19.23 17.62
N GLU A 118 -2.02 -18.71 17.91
CA GLU A 118 -3.27 -19.02 17.20
C GLU A 118 -3.33 -18.35 15.81
N ILE A 119 -2.59 -17.25 15.61
CA ILE A 119 -2.48 -16.61 14.30
C ILE A 119 -1.83 -17.60 13.33
N LYS A 120 -2.51 -17.87 12.22
CA LYS A 120 -2.05 -18.80 11.18
C LYS A 120 -1.55 -18.10 9.93
N LYS A 121 -1.81 -16.81 9.80
CA LYS A 121 -1.46 -16.09 8.57
C LYS A 121 -1.10 -14.63 8.80
N VAL A 122 -0.05 -14.20 8.12
CA VAL A 122 0.40 -12.80 8.08
C VAL A 122 0.55 -12.38 6.62
N VAL A 123 -0.09 -11.29 6.26
CA VAL A 123 0.08 -10.65 4.95
C VAL A 123 0.71 -9.28 5.16
N VAL A 124 1.87 -9.03 4.58
CA VAL A 124 2.60 -7.75 4.71
C VAL A 124 2.48 -6.93 3.42
N THR A 125 2.15 -5.65 3.55
CA THR A 125 2.26 -4.71 2.44
C THR A 125 3.71 -4.30 2.26
N SER A 126 4.36 -4.87 1.24
CA SER A 126 5.67 -4.43 0.76
C SER A 126 5.51 -3.39 -0.36
N SER A 127 6.35 -3.44 -1.38
CA SER A 127 6.33 -2.55 -2.53
C SER A 127 7.09 -3.18 -3.70
N PHE A 128 6.75 -2.79 -4.93
CA PHE A 128 7.59 -3.04 -6.10
C PHE A 128 8.98 -2.40 -5.95
N ALA A 129 9.15 -1.41 -5.06
CA ALA A 129 10.45 -0.86 -4.70
C ALA A 129 11.42 -1.91 -4.13
N ALA A 130 10.91 -2.98 -3.49
CA ALA A 130 11.72 -4.10 -3.01
C ALA A 130 12.19 -5.04 -4.14
N ILE A 131 11.70 -4.84 -5.38
CA ILE A 131 11.92 -5.69 -6.55
C ILE A 131 12.68 -4.94 -7.66
N ILE A 132 12.23 -3.73 -8.00
CA ILE A 132 12.70 -2.97 -9.17
C ILE A 132 14.20 -2.63 -9.10
N ASN A 133 14.91 -2.79 -10.22
CA ASN A 133 16.27 -2.30 -10.41
C ASN A 133 16.28 -1.23 -11.52
N MET A 134 16.23 0.05 -11.15
CA MET A 134 16.19 1.13 -12.14
C MET A 134 17.51 1.34 -12.90
N GLN A 135 18.64 0.88 -12.35
CA GLN A 135 19.96 1.07 -12.98
C GLN A 135 20.22 0.04 -14.07
N SER A 136 19.72 -1.18 -13.89
CA SER A 136 19.84 -2.27 -14.85
C SER A 136 18.54 -3.08 -14.86
N PRO A 137 17.48 -2.55 -15.52
CA PRO A 137 16.20 -3.25 -15.58
C PRO A 137 16.30 -4.49 -16.50
N PRO A 138 15.77 -5.65 -16.08
CA PRO A 138 15.58 -6.78 -16.97
C PRO A 138 14.49 -6.46 -18.00
N GLU A 139 14.34 -7.33 -19.01
CA GLU A 139 13.24 -7.24 -19.96
C GLU A 139 11.89 -7.45 -19.27
N VAL A 140 11.79 -8.38 -18.31
CA VAL A 140 10.58 -8.68 -17.53
C VAL A 140 10.96 -8.83 -16.06
N TYR A 141 10.24 -8.18 -15.15
CA TYR A 141 10.31 -8.43 -13.72
C TYR A 141 9.36 -9.54 -13.31
N ASP A 142 9.76 -10.37 -12.35
CA ASP A 142 8.92 -11.37 -11.69
C ASP A 142 9.09 -11.32 -10.16
N GLU A 143 8.30 -12.16 -9.48
CA GLU A 143 8.19 -12.21 -8.02
C GLU A 143 9.40 -12.84 -7.31
N SER A 144 10.32 -13.47 -8.04
CA SER A 144 11.57 -14.01 -7.49
C SER A 144 12.65 -12.93 -7.31
N MET A 145 12.52 -11.81 -8.03
CA MET A 145 13.55 -10.78 -8.09
C MET A 145 13.58 -9.90 -6.85
N TRP A 146 14.77 -9.38 -6.55
CA TRP A 146 15.02 -8.45 -5.45
C TRP A 146 15.77 -7.23 -5.96
N ASN A 147 15.43 -6.07 -5.41
CA ASN A 147 16.18 -4.86 -5.66
C ASN A 147 17.64 -5.03 -5.20
N PRO A 148 18.66 -4.69 -6.00
CA PRO A 148 20.06 -4.90 -5.63
C PRO A 148 20.61 -3.88 -4.63
N VAL A 149 19.87 -2.83 -4.26
CA VAL A 149 20.37 -1.73 -3.41
C VAL A 149 21.04 -2.22 -2.12
N SER A 150 22.25 -1.74 -1.83
CA SER A 150 22.93 -2.02 -0.56
C SER A 150 22.41 -1.13 0.57
N TRP A 151 22.71 -1.48 1.82
CA TRP A 151 22.29 -0.67 2.97
C TRP A 151 22.91 0.72 2.93
N GLU A 152 24.17 0.82 2.51
CA GLU A 152 24.91 2.08 2.35
C GLU A 152 24.32 2.91 1.21
N GLN A 153 24.01 2.29 0.06
CA GLN A 153 23.37 2.98 -1.07
C GLN A 153 22.01 3.54 -0.70
N ALA A 154 21.25 2.82 0.14
CA ALA A 154 19.96 3.28 0.62
C ALA A 154 20.05 4.56 1.47
N GLN A 155 21.21 4.89 2.05
CA GLN A 155 21.39 6.09 2.86
C GLN A 155 21.78 7.34 2.05
N THR A 156 21.89 7.24 0.72
CA THR A 156 22.43 8.34 -0.10
C THR A 156 21.45 9.49 -0.33
N ASN A 157 20.15 9.22 -0.39
CA ASN A 157 19.09 10.22 -0.52
C ASN A 157 17.72 9.60 -0.19
N GLY A 158 16.69 10.44 -0.06
CA GLY A 158 15.35 9.99 0.35
C GLY A 158 14.69 8.98 -0.59
N ALA A 159 14.96 9.04 -1.91
CA ALA A 159 14.43 8.06 -2.85
C ALA A 159 15.08 6.69 -2.64
N MET A 160 16.41 6.66 -2.48
CA MET A 160 17.14 5.42 -2.15
C MET A 160 16.79 4.89 -0.76
N ALA A 161 16.50 5.77 0.20
CA ALA A 161 16.07 5.39 1.55
C ALA A 161 14.71 4.72 1.55
N TYR A 162 13.76 5.23 0.77
CA TYR A 162 12.46 4.56 0.57
C TYR A 162 12.62 3.19 -0.07
N VAL A 163 13.42 3.11 -1.14
CA VAL A 163 13.66 1.86 -1.86
C VAL A 163 14.31 0.82 -0.96
N GLY A 164 15.36 1.21 -0.23
CA GLY A 164 16.02 0.36 0.75
C GLY A 164 15.09 -0.04 1.90
N SER A 165 14.29 0.87 2.45
CA SER A 165 13.40 0.56 3.57
C SER A 165 12.39 -0.53 3.21
N LYS A 166 11.84 -0.49 1.98
CA LYS A 166 10.95 -1.54 1.47
C LYS A 166 11.69 -2.85 1.24
N LYS A 167 12.85 -2.83 0.60
CA LYS A 167 13.68 -4.02 0.40
C LYS A 167 14.01 -4.71 1.73
N PHE A 168 14.61 -3.98 2.66
CA PHE A 168 15.16 -4.57 3.88
C PHE A 168 14.07 -4.98 4.88
N ALA A 169 12.95 -4.26 4.93
CA ALA A 169 11.82 -4.67 5.76
C ALA A 169 11.19 -5.98 5.25
N GLU A 170 10.99 -6.12 3.93
CA GLU A 170 10.46 -7.36 3.36
C GLU A 170 11.46 -8.52 3.52
N LYS A 171 12.74 -8.27 3.24
CA LYS A 171 13.78 -9.28 3.42
C LYS A 171 13.84 -9.76 4.87
N ALA A 172 13.76 -8.85 5.85
CA ALA A 172 13.74 -9.20 7.26
C ALA A 172 12.53 -10.08 7.64
N ALA A 173 11.37 -9.87 7.02
CA ALA A 173 10.20 -10.73 7.23
C ALA A 173 10.45 -12.17 6.73
N TRP A 174 11.02 -12.32 5.52
CA TRP A 174 11.33 -13.64 4.97
C TRP A 174 12.48 -14.33 5.70
N ASP A 175 13.52 -13.59 6.11
CA ASP A 175 14.61 -14.11 6.93
C ASP A 175 14.07 -14.60 8.29
N PHE A 176 13.15 -13.85 8.91
CA PHE A 176 12.46 -14.28 10.15
C PHE A 176 11.74 -15.61 9.95
N MET A 177 10.99 -15.78 8.85
CA MET A 177 10.31 -17.04 8.53
C MET A 177 11.30 -18.21 8.41
N ALA A 178 12.45 -17.99 7.76
CA ALA A 178 13.46 -19.01 7.54
C ALA A 178 14.18 -19.44 8.84
N VAL A 179 14.49 -18.46 9.71
CA VAL A 179 15.25 -18.68 10.95
C VAL A 179 14.34 -19.17 12.08
N GLU A 180 13.24 -18.45 12.33
CA GLU A 180 12.41 -18.66 13.52
C GLU A 180 11.32 -19.72 13.33
N LYS A 181 10.99 -20.04 12.06
CA LYS A 181 9.99 -21.06 11.68
C LYS A 181 8.70 -20.97 12.52
N PRO A 182 8.04 -19.80 12.55
CA PRO A 182 6.86 -19.58 13.39
C PRO A 182 5.66 -20.40 12.88
N GLY A 183 4.63 -20.53 13.72
CA GLY A 183 3.42 -21.31 13.41
C GLY A 183 2.43 -20.68 12.42
N PHE A 184 2.80 -19.58 11.76
CA PHE A 184 1.98 -18.87 10.77
C PHE A 184 2.64 -18.88 9.39
N ALA A 185 1.84 -18.79 8.33
CA ALA A 185 2.33 -18.54 6.97
C ALA A 185 2.50 -17.03 6.71
N LEU A 186 3.43 -16.67 5.83
CA LEU A 186 3.67 -15.30 5.38
C LEU A 186 3.35 -15.18 3.88
N ALA A 187 2.74 -14.06 3.49
CA ALA A 187 2.66 -13.59 2.11
C ALA A 187 3.00 -12.10 2.05
N THR A 188 3.54 -11.63 0.92
CA THR A 188 3.81 -10.20 0.70
C THR A 188 3.10 -9.69 -0.55
N ILE A 189 2.51 -8.50 -0.47
CA ILE A 189 1.95 -7.79 -1.62
C ILE A 189 2.88 -6.64 -1.97
N ASN A 190 3.36 -6.60 -3.20
CA ASN A 190 4.35 -5.67 -3.73
C ASN A 190 3.71 -4.73 -4.76
N PRO A 191 2.95 -3.71 -4.32
CA PRO A 191 2.32 -2.79 -5.24
C PRO A 191 3.32 -1.86 -5.93
N VAL A 192 3.04 -1.59 -7.20
CA VAL A 192 3.59 -0.44 -7.95
C VAL A 192 2.92 0.87 -7.48
N LEU A 193 2.89 1.93 -8.30
CA LEU A 193 2.15 3.14 -7.91
C LEU A 193 0.65 2.84 -7.74
N VAL A 194 0.12 3.15 -6.57
CA VAL A 194 -1.27 2.83 -6.21
C VAL A 194 -2.18 4.02 -6.46
N PHE A 195 -3.08 3.89 -7.42
CA PHE A 195 -4.12 4.87 -7.74
C PHE A 195 -5.46 4.46 -7.15
N GLY A 196 -6.48 5.28 -7.35
CA GLY A 196 -7.84 4.95 -7.02
C GLY A 196 -8.46 5.90 -6.00
N PRO A 197 -9.77 5.73 -5.76
CA PRO A 197 -10.53 6.66 -4.94
C PRO A 197 -10.08 6.66 -3.49
N ILE A 198 -10.02 7.84 -2.88
CA ILE A 198 -9.90 7.96 -1.42
C ILE A 198 -11.24 7.59 -0.75
N MET A 199 -11.21 7.25 0.55
CA MET A 199 -12.46 7.17 1.31
C MET A 199 -12.94 8.57 1.67
N GLU A 200 -14.25 8.76 1.70
CA GLU A 200 -14.86 10.01 2.12
C GLU A 200 -14.43 10.37 3.55
N GLY A 201 -14.06 11.64 3.77
CA GLY A 201 -13.55 12.12 5.05
C GLY A 201 -12.15 11.62 5.44
N SER A 202 -11.48 10.82 4.59
CA SER A 202 -10.12 10.33 4.91
C SER A 202 -9.01 11.38 4.75
N LEU A 203 -9.25 12.41 3.95
CA LEU A 203 -8.34 13.53 3.74
C LEU A 203 -8.91 14.81 4.35
N THR A 204 -8.06 15.57 5.04
CA THR A 204 -8.39 16.90 5.56
C THR A 204 -8.24 17.99 4.51
N SER A 205 -7.42 17.75 3.49
CA SER A 205 -7.25 18.62 2.32
C SER A 205 -6.53 17.86 1.20
N LEU A 206 -6.60 18.39 -0.02
CA LEU A 206 -5.83 17.84 -1.15
C LEU A 206 -4.32 17.84 -0.93
N ASN A 207 -3.76 18.72 -0.09
CA ASN A 207 -2.32 18.69 0.20
C ASN A 207 -1.90 17.44 0.99
N ALA A 208 -2.85 16.71 1.58
CA ALA A 208 -2.61 15.49 2.36
C ALA A 208 -2.73 14.19 1.54
N VAL A 209 -2.93 14.25 0.21
CA VAL A 209 -2.97 13.05 -0.64
C VAL A 209 -1.69 12.22 -0.52
N ASN A 210 -1.83 10.90 -0.67
CA ASN A 210 -0.68 10.00 -0.77
C ASN A 210 0.14 10.31 -2.03
N THR A 211 1.41 9.92 -2.01
CA THR A 211 2.40 10.25 -3.04
C THR A 211 2.01 9.84 -4.44
N SER A 212 1.40 8.66 -4.63
CA SER A 212 0.94 8.24 -5.95
C SER A 212 -0.25 9.05 -6.46
N ASN A 213 -1.01 9.71 -5.58
CA ASN A 213 -2.13 10.58 -5.95
C ASN A 213 -1.75 12.06 -6.09
N VAL A 214 -0.48 12.42 -5.83
CA VAL A 214 0.07 13.78 -6.04
C VAL A 214 -0.15 14.26 -7.49
N VAL A 215 0.08 13.39 -8.47
CA VAL A 215 -0.08 13.74 -9.89
C VAL A 215 -1.52 14.15 -10.21
N PHE A 216 -2.51 13.46 -9.64
CA PHE A 216 -3.92 13.78 -9.83
C PHE A 216 -4.28 15.11 -9.19
N ARG A 217 -3.83 15.35 -7.95
CA ARG A 217 -4.00 16.66 -7.29
C ARG A 217 -3.41 17.77 -8.13
N ASP A 218 -2.17 17.60 -8.61
CA ASP A 218 -1.46 18.65 -9.33
C ASP A 218 -2.15 18.97 -10.67
N MET A 219 -2.72 17.97 -11.35
CA MET A 219 -3.58 18.16 -12.53
C MET A 219 -4.91 18.85 -12.19
N ILE A 220 -5.61 18.43 -11.14
CA ILE A 220 -6.89 19.04 -10.68
C ILE A 220 -6.68 20.52 -10.33
N GLN A 221 -5.58 20.85 -9.65
CA GLN A 221 -5.26 22.21 -9.22
C GLN A 221 -4.61 23.07 -10.32
N GLY A 222 -4.37 22.50 -11.50
CA GLY A 222 -3.78 23.18 -12.64
C GLY A 222 -2.28 23.49 -12.51
N ARG A 223 -1.58 22.81 -11.61
CA ARG A 223 -0.12 22.94 -11.43
C ARG A 223 0.67 22.36 -12.61
N MET A 224 0.02 21.56 -13.45
CA MET A 224 0.58 20.97 -14.67
C MET A 224 -0.02 21.57 -15.96
N LYS A 225 -0.67 22.73 -15.87
CA LYS A 225 -1.33 23.39 -17.01
C LYS A 225 -0.35 23.78 -18.12
N ASP A 226 0.81 24.30 -17.73
CA ASP A 226 1.80 24.84 -18.68
C ASP A 226 2.74 23.75 -19.24
N GLY A 227 2.60 22.50 -18.78
CA GLY A 227 3.39 21.38 -19.25
C GLY A 227 3.24 20.14 -18.38
N ILE A 228 3.26 18.97 -19.01
CA ILE A 228 3.25 17.67 -18.34
C ILE A 228 4.63 17.06 -18.46
N THR A 229 5.29 16.82 -17.33
CA THR A 229 6.46 15.94 -17.30
C THR A 229 6.00 14.52 -17.54
N ASN A 230 6.24 13.99 -18.74
CA ASN A 230 5.91 12.61 -19.06
C ASN A 230 6.95 11.63 -18.54
N GLY A 231 6.51 10.38 -18.41
CA GLY A 231 7.31 9.23 -18.04
C GLY A 231 6.49 7.96 -18.24
N SER A 232 7.13 6.81 -18.18
CA SER A 232 6.49 5.51 -18.31
C SER A 232 6.61 4.76 -17.00
N PHE A 233 5.50 4.64 -16.27
CA PHE A 233 5.46 4.08 -14.92
C PHE A 233 4.46 2.93 -14.84
N SER A 234 4.61 2.06 -13.85
CA SER A 234 3.63 0.99 -13.58
C SER A 234 2.62 1.44 -12.52
N TRP A 235 1.35 1.08 -12.70
CA TRP A 235 0.27 1.45 -11.79
C TRP A 235 -0.63 0.27 -11.42
N VAL A 236 -1.39 0.41 -10.33
CA VAL A 236 -2.43 -0.52 -9.88
C VAL A 236 -3.52 0.25 -9.12
N ASP A 237 -4.77 -0.19 -9.21
CA ASP A 237 -5.87 0.38 -8.42
C ASP A 237 -5.80 -0.12 -6.96
N VAL A 238 -6.03 0.78 -5.99
CA VAL A 238 -6.04 0.51 -4.55
C VAL A 238 -7.04 -0.57 -4.16
N ARG A 239 -8.15 -0.69 -4.90
CA ARG A 239 -9.17 -1.71 -4.68
C ARG A 239 -8.68 -3.08 -5.14
N ASP A 240 -7.84 -3.14 -6.16
CA ASP A 240 -7.19 -4.39 -6.60
C ASP A 240 -6.11 -4.80 -5.59
N VAL A 241 -5.32 -3.84 -5.10
CA VAL A 241 -4.37 -4.07 -4.01
C VAL A 241 -5.08 -4.61 -2.77
N ALA A 242 -6.20 -4.01 -2.37
CA ALA A 242 -6.99 -4.50 -1.23
C ALA A 242 -7.56 -5.90 -1.49
N ALA A 243 -8.05 -6.18 -2.70
CA ALA A 243 -8.52 -7.51 -3.09
C ALA A 243 -7.40 -8.55 -2.99
N MET A 244 -6.18 -8.21 -3.43
CA MET A 244 -5.02 -9.08 -3.28
C MET A 244 -4.68 -9.35 -1.82
N HIS A 245 -4.70 -8.34 -0.95
CA HIS A 245 -4.44 -8.52 0.48
C HIS A 245 -5.46 -9.44 1.16
N VAL A 246 -6.76 -9.23 0.89
CA VAL A 246 -7.83 -10.07 1.47
C VAL A 246 -7.79 -11.48 0.90
N ALA A 247 -7.64 -11.63 -0.42
CA ALA A 247 -7.52 -12.94 -1.05
C ALA A 247 -6.28 -13.71 -0.55
N ALA A 248 -5.14 -13.03 -0.40
CA ALA A 248 -3.95 -13.62 0.16
C ALA A 248 -4.20 -14.11 1.58
N LEU A 249 -4.94 -13.36 2.40
CA LEU A 249 -5.30 -13.75 3.76
C LEU A 249 -6.28 -14.94 3.79
N GLU A 250 -7.15 -15.10 2.80
CA GLU A 250 -8.17 -16.15 2.76
C GLU A 250 -7.71 -17.47 2.10
N LYS A 251 -6.72 -17.42 1.20
CA LYS A 251 -6.34 -18.56 0.34
C LYS A 251 -4.97 -19.15 0.71
N SER A 252 -4.91 -20.43 1.04
CA SER A 252 -3.65 -21.14 1.37
C SER A 252 -2.62 -21.13 0.25
N GLU A 253 -3.06 -20.99 -1.00
CA GLU A 253 -2.19 -20.88 -2.18
C GLU A 253 -1.29 -19.64 -2.15
N ALA A 254 -1.64 -18.66 -1.31
CA ALA A 254 -0.80 -17.47 -1.08
C ALA A 254 0.32 -17.70 -0.07
N ASP A 255 0.34 -18.83 0.64
CA ASP A 255 1.32 -19.11 1.68
C ASP A 255 2.72 -19.22 1.06
N GLY A 256 3.68 -18.47 1.60
CA GLY A 256 5.06 -18.45 1.11
C GLY A 256 5.24 -17.70 -0.21
N GLN A 257 4.26 -16.93 -0.65
CA GLN A 257 4.30 -16.20 -1.93
C GLN A 257 4.59 -14.71 -1.75
N ARG A 258 5.26 -14.15 -2.77
CA ARG A 258 5.38 -12.70 -3.02
C ARG A 258 4.52 -12.40 -4.23
N PHE A 259 3.71 -11.34 -4.20
CA PHE A 259 2.82 -10.99 -5.30
C PHE A 259 3.09 -9.58 -5.81
N ILE A 260 3.35 -9.41 -7.11
CA ILE A 260 3.42 -8.08 -7.71
C ILE A 260 2.01 -7.58 -8.04
N ALA A 261 1.59 -6.48 -7.42
CA ALA A 261 0.31 -5.83 -7.76
C ALA A 261 0.55 -4.75 -8.81
N ALA A 262 0.27 -5.06 -10.08
CA ALA A 262 0.43 -4.19 -11.23
C ALA A 262 -0.67 -4.44 -12.28
N ALA A 263 -1.41 -3.41 -12.66
CA ALA A 263 -2.47 -3.46 -13.67
C ALA A 263 -1.94 -3.14 -15.08
N GLY A 264 -0.89 -2.34 -15.18
CA GLY A 264 -0.27 -1.98 -16.44
C GLY A 264 0.69 -0.81 -16.31
N ARG A 265 1.08 -0.24 -17.46
CA ARG A 265 1.89 0.97 -17.54
C ARG A 265 1.01 2.18 -17.87
N TYR A 266 1.48 3.37 -17.50
CA TYR A 266 0.83 4.64 -17.82
C TYR A 266 1.87 5.75 -18.06
N SER A 267 1.45 6.81 -18.74
CA SER A 267 2.13 8.11 -18.79
C SER A 267 1.24 9.23 -18.25
N ASN A 268 1.87 10.33 -17.82
CA ASN A 268 1.12 11.47 -17.27
C ASN A 268 0.23 12.14 -18.34
N SER A 269 0.63 12.11 -19.62
CA SER A 269 -0.20 12.54 -20.74
C SER A 269 -1.44 11.65 -20.95
N GLU A 270 -1.34 10.34 -20.73
CA GLU A 270 -2.52 9.45 -20.73
C GLU A 270 -3.49 9.81 -19.60
N ILE A 271 -2.99 10.02 -18.37
CA ILE A 271 -3.83 10.47 -17.25
C ILE A 271 -4.51 11.79 -17.60
N ALA A 272 -3.76 12.81 -18.03
CA ALA A 272 -4.31 14.12 -18.37
C ALA A 272 -5.34 14.04 -19.50
N SER A 273 -5.11 13.20 -20.51
CA SER A 273 -6.07 12.97 -21.60
C SER A 273 -7.38 12.35 -21.09
N ILE A 274 -7.31 11.36 -20.20
CA ILE A 274 -8.49 10.78 -19.55
C ILE A 274 -9.22 11.85 -18.72
N ILE A 275 -8.51 12.65 -17.93
CA ILE A 275 -9.12 13.72 -17.13
C ILE A 275 -9.83 14.73 -18.04
N LYS A 276 -9.14 15.23 -19.08
CA LYS A 276 -9.69 16.22 -20.02
C LYS A 276 -10.96 15.71 -20.72
N LYS A 277 -11.00 14.41 -21.05
CA LYS A 277 -12.16 13.77 -21.68
C LYS A 277 -13.35 13.62 -20.74
N HIS A 278 -13.12 13.24 -19.48
CA HIS A 278 -14.19 12.87 -18.55
C HIS A 278 -14.63 14.02 -17.63
N PHE A 279 -13.80 15.05 -17.46
CA PHE A 279 -14.04 16.20 -16.58
C PHE A 279 -13.88 17.52 -17.35
N PRO A 280 -14.87 17.92 -18.16
CA PRO A 280 -14.81 19.18 -18.92
C PRO A 280 -14.57 20.42 -18.04
N SER A 281 -15.01 20.40 -16.77
CA SER A 281 -14.76 21.46 -15.79
C SER A 281 -13.28 21.65 -15.45
N LEU A 282 -12.42 20.64 -15.68
CA LEU A 282 -10.98 20.70 -15.44
C LEU A 282 -10.18 21.06 -16.70
N GLN A 283 -10.84 21.30 -17.84
CA GLN A 283 -10.15 21.55 -19.11
C GLN A 283 -9.17 22.74 -19.01
N ASP A 284 -9.56 23.83 -18.33
CA ASP A 284 -8.71 25.02 -18.16
C ASP A 284 -7.56 24.85 -17.17
N LYS A 285 -7.50 23.69 -16.48
CA LYS A 285 -6.43 23.29 -15.55
C LYS A 285 -5.38 22.39 -16.22
N LEU A 286 -5.65 21.91 -17.42
CA LEU A 286 -4.76 21.02 -18.16
C LEU A 286 -4.15 21.74 -19.37
N PRO A 287 -3.06 21.21 -19.96
CA PRO A 287 -2.55 21.74 -21.21
C PRO A 287 -3.60 21.77 -22.32
N GLU A 288 -3.56 22.83 -23.14
CA GLU A 288 -4.44 22.96 -24.30
C GLU A 288 -4.20 21.84 -25.31
N HIS A 289 -2.93 21.50 -25.54
CA HIS A 289 -2.50 20.37 -26.35
C HIS A 289 -1.81 19.33 -25.47
N ILE A 290 -2.28 18.09 -25.52
CA ILE A 290 -1.69 16.95 -24.81
C ILE A 290 -1.15 16.00 -25.88
N GLU A 291 0.16 16.00 -26.07
CA GLU A 291 0.82 15.00 -26.90
C GLU A 291 0.90 13.69 -26.12
N LEU A 292 0.31 12.63 -26.66
CA LEU A 292 0.29 11.32 -26.02
C LEU A 292 1.65 10.65 -26.18
N GLU A 293 2.32 10.43 -25.05
CA GLU A 293 3.51 9.59 -25.02
C GLU A 293 3.14 8.14 -24.69
N SER A 294 3.69 7.22 -25.47
CA SER A 294 3.47 5.78 -25.30
C SER A 294 4.01 5.30 -23.95
N SER A 295 3.11 4.79 -23.10
CA SER A 295 3.44 4.09 -21.86
C SER A 295 3.97 2.67 -22.06
N LYS A 296 3.94 2.16 -23.30
CA LYS A 296 4.33 0.77 -23.62
C LYS A 296 5.84 0.55 -23.64
N ALA A 297 6.65 1.62 -23.68
CA ALA A 297 8.10 1.49 -23.65
C ALA A 297 8.59 1.16 -22.23
N GLY A 298 9.52 0.20 -22.12
CA GLY A 298 10.21 -0.20 -20.89
C GLY A 298 10.11 -1.70 -20.59
N TYR A 299 10.42 -2.08 -19.35
CA TYR A 299 10.31 -3.45 -18.84
C TYR A 299 8.87 -3.97 -18.77
N GLY A 300 8.70 -5.29 -18.92
CA GLY A 300 7.48 -6.03 -18.58
C GLY A 300 7.42 -6.41 -17.09
N ILE A 301 6.25 -6.88 -16.67
CA ILE A 301 6.02 -7.47 -15.34
C ILE A 301 5.22 -8.76 -15.55
N ASP A 302 5.75 -9.90 -15.13
CA ASP A 302 4.97 -11.12 -14.95
C ASP A 302 4.45 -11.15 -13.51
N ASN A 303 3.15 -10.90 -13.39
CA ASN A 303 2.39 -11.06 -12.16
C ASN A 303 1.22 -12.03 -12.35
N SER A 304 1.37 -13.00 -13.24
CA SER A 304 0.31 -13.96 -13.56
C SER A 304 -0.12 -14.81 -12.36
N SER A 305 0.70 -14.90 -11.31
CA SER A 305 0.34 -15.55 -10.04
C SER A 305 -0.80 -14.81 -9.31
N ALA A 306 -0.92 -13.49 -9.44
CA ALA A 306 -2.01 -12.73 -8.83
C ALA A 306 -3.37 -13.15 -9.39
N GLU A 307 -3.45 -13.40 -10.69
CA GLU A 307 -4.67 -13.95 -11.30
C GLU A 307 -4.84 -15.44 -10.95
N LYS A 308 -3.79 -16.26 -11.13
CA LYS A 308 -3.86 -17.72 -10.96
C LYS A 308 -4.16 -18.15 -9.52
N LEU A 309 -3.50 -17.53 -8.54
CA LEU A 309 -3.58 -17.92 -7.13
C LEU A 309 -4.60 -17.06 -6.37
N LEU A 310 -4.59 -15.74 -6.58
CA LEU A 310 -5.50 -14.85 -5.85
C LEU A 310 -6.84 -14.62 -6.57
N GLY A 311 -6.96 -14.93 -7.86
CA GLY A 311 -8.19 -14.71 -8.65
C GLY A 311 -8.49 -13.23 -8.90
N VAL A 312 -7.47 -12.37 -8.83
CA VAL A 312 -7.63 -10.93 -8.99
C VAL A 312 -7.79 -10.58 -10.46
N LYS A 313 -8.72 -9.65 -10.73
CA LYS A 313 -8.90 -9.02 -12.03
C LYS A 313 -8.62 -7.54 -11.90
N PHE A 314 -7.57 -7.08 -12.55
CA PHE A 314 -7.15 -5.69 -12.48
C PHE A 314 -8.12 -4.78 -13.24
N ARG A 315 -8.39 -3.61 -12.66
CA ARG A 315 -9.15 -2.53 -13.30
C ARG A 315 -8.32 -1.89 -14.41
N ASP A 316 -8.98 -1.36 -15.43
CA ASP A 316 -8.30 -0.55 -16.44
C ASP A 316 -8.03 0.88 -15.94
N LEU A 317 -7.10 1.54 -16.63
CA LEU A 317 -6.58 2.85 -16.26
C LEU A 317 -7.66 3.92 -16.26
N ALA A 318 -8.58 3.90 -17.24
CA ALA A 318 -9.60 4.93 -17.36
C ALA A 318 -10.54 4.92 -16.15
N HIS A 319 -11.02 3.74 -15.73
CA HIS A 319 -11.85 3.63 -14.54
C HIS A 319 -11.11 4.06 -13.26
N ALA A 320 -9.85 3.64 -13.08
CA ALA A 320 -9.07 4.03 -11.92
C ALA A 320 -8.83 5.55 -11.86
N VAL A 321 -8.51 6.18 -13.00
CA VAL A 321 -8.31 7.64 -13.09
C VAL A 321 -9.60 8.39 -12.78
N VAL A 322 -10.72 8.01 -13.41
CA VAL A 322 -12.01 8.68 -13.21
C VAL A 322 -12.43 8.62 -11.74
N ASP A 323 -12.42 7.44 -11.13
CA ASP A 323 -12.81 7.29 -9.73
C ASP A 323 -11.87 8.04 -8.77
N THR A 324 -10.56 8.10 -9.10
CA THR A 324 -9.60 8.89 -8.32
C THR A 324 -10.00 10.36 -8.34
N VAL A 325 -10.19 10.94 -9.53
CA VAL A 325 -10.52 12.35 -9.70
C VAL A 325 -11.86 12.70 -9.07
N ASP A 326 -12.89 11.88 -9.30
CA ASP A 326 -14.21 12.04 -8.67
C ASP A 326 -14.11 12.10 -7.14
N SER A 327 -13.28 11.25 -6.55
CA SER A 327 -13.10 11.23 -5.09
C SER A 327 -12.34 12.45 -4.58
N LEU A 328 -11.37 12.96 -5.33
CA LEU A 328 -10.56 14.12 -4.95
C LEU A 328 -11.33 15.43 -5.11
N LEU A 329 -12.18 15.56 -6.12
CA LEU A 329 -13.04 16.75 -6.31
C LEU A 329 -14.01 16.95 -5.14
N LYS A 330 -14.43 15.87 -4.47
CA LYS A 330 -15.27 15.94 -3.27
C LYS A 330 -14.54 16.47 -2.03
N VAL A 331 -13.21 16.58 -2.07
CA VAL A 331 -12.42 17.21 -0.99
C VAL A 331 -12.36 18.73 -1.16
N GLU A 332 -12.55 19.25 -2.38
CA GLU A 332 -12.61 20.69 -2.66
C GLU A 332 -13.99 21.30 -2.43
N ALA A 333 -15.04 20.49 -2.40
CA ALA A 333 -16.44 20.89 -2.21
C ALA A 333 -16.80 21.09 -0.74
#